data_AF-R9M180-F1
#
_entry.id   AF-R9M180-F1
#
_cell.length_a   1.000
_cell.length_b   1.000
_cell.length_c   1.000
_cell.angle_alpha   90.00
_cell.angle_beta   90.00
_cell.angle_gamma   90.00
#
_symmetry.space_group_name_H-M   'P 1'
#
loop_
_entity.id
_entity.type
_entity.pdbx_description
1 polymer ?
#
loop_
_entity_poly.entity_id
_entity_poly.type
_entity_poly.pdbx_seq_one_letter_code
_entity_poly.pdbx_strand_id
1 'polypeptide(L)'
;MANKLVAGHLCTQHDLYYMVLSLPDSVTGKKKPVWFPTGLKAKGNKTQANKMLQKARREATKGILPPRPKAGKSDQDYLPVVAAGDLRSSMLFSQYILYWLQANRTTWEETDLRCLLWSNCTRHSALL
;
A
#
# COMPACT_ATOMS: atom_id res chain seq x y z
N MET A 1 9.02 13.72 18.89
CA MET A 1 8.32 12.44 18.62
C MET A 1 8.92 11.40 19.55
N ALA A 2 8.13 10.81 20.46
CA ALA A 2 8.64 9.82 21.40
C ALA A 2 9.28 8.65 20.65
N ASN A 3 10.48 8.24 21.07
CA ASN A 3 11.22 7.11 20.53
C ASN A 3 10.47 5.81 20.88
N LYS A 4 9.36 5.55 20.18
CA LYS A 4 8.39 4.52 20.57
C LYS A 4 8.92 3.19 20.07
N LEU A 5 9.40 2.36 21.00
CA LEU A 5 9.88 1.01 20.70
C LEU A 5 8.79 0.21 19.95
N VAL A 6 9.14 -0.27 18.76
CA VAL A 6 8.26 -1.09 17.90
C VAL A 6 8.45 -2.56 18.25
N ALA A 7 7.38 -3.20 18.70
CA ALA A 7 7.36 -4.64 18.98
C ALA A 7 7.19 -5.44 17.69
N GLY A 8 7.67 -6.69 17.69
CA GLY A 8 7.42 -7.61 16.59
C GLY A 8 7.95 -9.02 16.83
N HIS A 9 7.53 -9.99 16.03
CA HIS A 9 7.99 -11.38 16.15
C HIS A 9 8.04 -12.04 14.76
N LEU A 10 8.72 -13.18 14.68
CA LEU A 10 8.73 -14.00 13.47
C LEU A 10 7.57 -15.00 13.52
N CYS A 11 6.81 -15.07 12.43
CA CYS A 11 5.84 -16.12 12.17
C CYS A 11 6.32 -16.97 11.00
N THR A 12 6.02 -18.26 11.04
CA THR A 12 6.25 -19.15 9.90
C THR A 12 4.91 -19.48 9.26
N GLN A 13 4.78 -19.23 7.97
CA GLN A 13 3.64 -19.67 7.16
C GLN A 13 4.16 -20.23 5.85
N HIS A 14 3.59 -21.35 5.38
CA HIS A 14 3.96 -22.00 4.11
C HIS A 14 5.48 -22.11 3.90
N ASP A 15 6.20 -22.63 4.92
CA ASP A 15 7.66 -22.77 4.92
C ASP A 15 8.48 -21.48 4.70
N LEU A 16 7.86 -20.32 4.89
CA LEU A 16 8.48 -19.00 4.76
C LEU A 16 8.41 -18.23 6.08
N TYR A 17 9.45 -17.44 6.36
CA TYR A 17 9.46 -16.52 7.49
C TYR A 17 8.74 -15.20 7.15
N TYR A 18 7.89 -14.78 8.05
CA TYR A 18 7.22 -13.49 8.07
C TYR A 18 7.64 -12.73 9.31
N MET A 19 7.87 -11.43 9.17
CA MET A 19 8.06 -10.53 10.31
C MET A 19 6.75 -9.79 10.54
N VAL A 20 6.23 -9.88 11.76
CA VAL A 20 5.01 -9.19 12.19
C VAL A 20 5.43 -8.05 13.10
N LEU A 21 5.16 -6.81 12.70
CA LEU A 21 5.48 -5.59 13.46
C LEU A 21 4.21 -4.92 13.97
N SER A 22 4.18 -4.53 15.24
CA SER A 22 3.05 -3.80 15.83
C SER A 22 3.27 -2.29 15.69
N LEU A 23 2.75 -1.72 14.60
CA LEU A 23 2.94 -0.31 14.25
C LEU A 23 1.77 0.54 14.76
N PRO A 24 2.00 1.74 15.30
CA PRO A 24 0.92 2.67 15.65
C PRO A 24 0.31 3.27 14.38
N ASP A 25 -1.02 3.27 14.29
CA ASP A 25 -1.73 4.00 13.23
C ASP A 25 -1.60 5.51 13.45
N SER A 26 -1.27 6.26 12.40
CA SER A 26 -1.12 7.73 12.47
C SER A 26 -2.40 8.46 12.91
N VAL A 27 -3.57 7.86 12.67
CA VAL A 27 -4.88 8.47 12.92
C VAL A 27 -5.44 8.09 14.30
N THR A 28 -5.28 6.84 14.71
CA THR A 28 -5.95 6.31 15.93
C THR A 28 -4.97 6.06 17.08
N GLY A 29 -3.65 6.09 16.83
CA GLY A 29 -2.61 5.80 17.83
C GLY A 29 -2.58 4.35 18.35
N LYS A 30 -3.58 3.54 17.99
CA LYS A 30 -3.67 2.11 18.28
C LYS A 30 -2.62 1.35 17.47
N LYS A 31 -2.01 0.34 18.09
CA LYS A 31 -1.01 -0.51 17.44
C LYS A 31 -1.72 -1.62 16.66
N LYS A 32 -1.47 -1.72 15.36
CA LYS A 32 -1.96 -2.82 14.52
C LYS A 32 -0.79 -3.70 14.05
N PRO A 33 -0.97 -5.03 14.02
CA PRO A 33 0.05 -5.93 13.49
C PRO A 33 0.10 -5.83 11.96
N VAL A 34 1.27 -5.54 11.42
CA VAL A 34 1.55 -5.50 9.98
C VAL A 34 2.53 -6.60 9.62
N TRP A 35 2.18 -7.37 8.59
CA TRP A 35 2.94 -8.52 8.13
C TRP A 35 3.85 -8.11 6.98
N PHE A 36 5.13 -8.48 7.08
CA PHE A 36 6.09 -8.32 5.99
C PHE A 36 6.72 -9.67 5.65
N PRO A 37 6.68 -10.11 4.38
CA PRO A 37 7.37 -11.32 3.97
C PRO A 37 8.88 -11.09 3.99
N THR A 38 9.65 -12.07 4.47
CA THR A 38 11.13 -12.01 4.41
C THR A 38 11.71 -12.69 3.16
N GLY A 39 10.93 -13.57 2.51
CA GLY A 39 11.41 -14.40 1.40
C GLY A 39 12.36 -15.52 1.82
N LEU A 40 12.64 -15.68 3.12
CA LEU A 40 13.53 -16.73 3.63
C LEU A 40 12.75 -17.99 3.96
N LYS A 41 13.29 -19.15 3.55
CA LYS A 41 12.74 -20.45 3.95
C LYS A 41 12.87 -20.65 5.46
N ALA A 42 11.87 -21.27 6.08
CA ALA A 42 11.79 -21.54 7.52
C ALA A 42 12.91 -22.46 8.01
N LYS A 43 13.35 -23.40 7.16
CA LYS A 43 14.41 -24.35 7.48
C LYS A 43 15.79 -23.68 7.40
N GLY A 44 16.52 -23.63 8.52
CA GLY A 44 17.93 -23.21 8.58
C GLY A 44 18.20 -21.69 8.64
N ASN A 45 17.26 -20.82 8.27
CA ASN A 45 17.49 -19.37 8.15
C ASN A 45 17.04 -18.52 9.36
N LYS A 46 16.80 -19.14 10.52
CA LYS A 46 16.26 -18.46 11.72
C LYS A 46 17.12 -17.26 12.16
N THR A 47 18.45 -17.40 12.12
CA THR A 47 19.39 -16.33 12.50
C THR A 47 19.31 -15.14 11.56
N GLN A 48 19.23 -15.39 10.24
CA GLN A 48 19.10 -14.35 9.23
C GLN A 48 17.76 -13.62 9.32
N ALA A 49 16.66 -14.37 9.52
CA ALA A 49 15.33 -13.80 9.75
C ALA A 49 15.29 -12.92 11.01
N ASN A 50 15.95 -13.32 12.09
CA ASN A 50 16.07 -12.50 13.30
C ASN A 50 16.86 -11.21 13.06
N LYS A 51 17.96 -11.27 12.30
CA LYS A 51 18.74 -10.08 11.92
C LYS A 51 17.89 -9.09 11.10
N MET A 52 17.07 -9.60 10.17
CA MET A 52 16.11 -8.79 9.41
C MET A 52 15.03 -8.17 10.31
N LEU A 53 14.45 -8.92 11.25
CA LEU A 53 13.47 -8.40 12.20
C LEU A 53 14.06 -7.27 13.06
N GLN A 54 15.30 -7.42 13.55
CA GLN A 54 15.96 -6.36 14.33
C GLN A 54 16.19 -5.10 13.50
N LYS A 55 16.61 -5.24 12.24
CA LYS A 55 16.76 -4.12 11.31
C LYS A 55 15.42 -3.41 11.09
N ALA A 56 14.36 -4.18 10.82
CA ALA A 56 13.02 -3.65 10.59
C ALA A 56 12.45 -2.92 11.82
N ARG A 57 12.70 -3.40 13.04
CA ARG A 57 12.34 -2.69 14.28
C ARG A 57 13.03 -1.34 14.38
N ARG A 58 14.34 -1.27 14.08
CA ARG A 58 15.13 -0.02 14.12
C ARG A 58 14.65 0.99 13.06
N GLU A 59 14.31 0.52 11.87
CA GLU A 59 13.79 1.35 10.79
C GLU A 59 12.38 1.86 11.12
N ALA A 60 11.51 1.00 11.66
CA ALA A 60 10.17 1.39 12.07
C ALA A 60 10.17 2.46 13.17
N THR A 61 11.13 2.43 14.10
CA THR A 61 11.31 3.51 15.08
C THR A 61 11.65 4.85 14.42
N LYS A 62 12.36 4.83 13.28
CA LYS A 62 12.68 6.02 12.47
C LYS A 62 11.54 6.46 11.55
N GLY A 63 10.40 5.75 11.57
CA GLY A 63 9.28 6.00 10.65
C GLY A 63 9.50 5.46 9.24
N ILE A 64 10.56 4.69 9.00
CA ILE A 64 10.86 4.08 7.70
C ILE A 64 10.37 2.63 7.78
N LEU A 65 9.32 2.32 7.02
CA LEU A 65 8.83 0.94 6.94
C LEU A 65 9.76 0.13 6.03
N PRO A 66 10.03 -1.15 6.36
CA PRO A 66 10.78 -2.01 5.46
C PRO A 66 10.04 -2.09 4.11
N PRO A 67 10.77 -2.07 2.98
CA PRO A 67 10.14 -2.19 1.67
C PRO A 67 9.36 -3.50 1.63
N ARG A 68 8.05 -3.41 1.35
CA ARG A 68 7.25 -4.60 1.04
C ARG A 68 7.95 -5.27 -0.15
N PRO A 69 8.33 -6.56 -0.08
CA PRO A 69 8.86 -7.25 -1.24
C PRO A 69 7.85 -7.06 -2.37
N LYS A 70 8.27 -6.42 -3.46
CA LYS A 70 7.47 -6.38 -4.67
C LYS A 70 7.25 -7.84 -5.05
N ALA A 71 5.99 -8.26 -5.07
CA ALA A 71 5.62 -9.60 -5.50
C ALA A 71 6.12 -9.75 -6.94
N GLY A 72 7.09 -10.64 -7.15
CA GLY A 72 7.57 -10.98 -8.49
C GLY A 72 8.43 -9.90 -9.16
N LYS A 73 9.16 -10.37 -10.17
CA LYS A 73 9.99 -9.56 -11.07
C LYS A 73 9.17 -8.42 -11.67
N SER A 74 9.85 -7.31 -11.93
CA SER A 74 9.29 -6.11 -12.54
C SER A 74 8.65 -6.40 -13.90
N ASP A 75 7.33 -6.44 -13.96
CA ASP A 75 6.55 -6.18 -15.19
C ASP A 75 6.63 -4.69 -15.58
N GLN A 76 7.63 -3.95 -15.11
CA GLN A 76 7.89 -2.56 -15.54
C GLN A 76 8.51 -2.50 -16.95
N ASP A 77 8.83 -3.64 -17.55
CA ASP A 77 9.29 -3.73 -18.95
C ASP A 77 8.16 -3.96 -19.96
N TYR A 78 6.89 -4.12 -19.51
CA TYR A 78 5.74 -4.27 -20.41
C TYR A 78 4.99 -2.97 -20.72
N LEU A 79 5.42 -1.82 -20.20
CA LEU A 79 4.75 -0.55 -20.44
C LEU A 79 5.51 0.27 -21.49
N PRO A 80 5.07 0.30 -22.76
CA PRO A 80 5.31 1.47 -23.56
C PRO A 80 4.57 2.64 -22.88
N VAL A 81 5.25 3.76 -22.69
CA VAL A 81 4.63 5.04 -22.34
C VAL A 81 3.65 5.35 -23.47
N VAL A 82 2.37 4.99 -23.28
CA VAL A 82 1.33 5.33 -24.25
C VAL A 82 1.03 6.81 -24.05
N ALA A 83 1.55 7.64 -24.94
CA ALA A 83 1.26 9.06 -24.96
C ALA A 83 -0.26 9.28 -25.06
N ALA A 84 -0.79 10.21 -24.27
CA ALA A 84 -2.21 10.52 -24.24
C ALA A 84 -2.66 10.99 -25.64
N GLY A 85 -3.42 10.16 -26.35
CA GLY A 85 -3.97 10.48 -27.66
C GLY A 85 -4.17 9.29 -28.61
N ASP A 86 -3.54 8.15 -28.36
CA ASP A 86 -3.57 7.02 -29.29
C ASP A 86 -4.46 5.87 -28.79
N LEU A 87 -5.79 6.07 -28.84
CA LEU A 87 -6.77 5.01 -28.63
C LEU A 87 -6.77 4.06 -29.84
N ARG A 88 -5.75 3.20 -29.91
CA ARG A 88 -5.59 2.26 -31.00
C ARG A 88 -6.62 1.13 -30.89
N SER A 89 -7.39 0.88 -31.95
CA SER A 89 -8.42 -0.19 -31.97
C SER A 89 -7.88 -1.61 -31.70
N SER A 90 -6.56 -1.83 -31.78
CA SER A 90 -5.91 -3.10 -31.46
C SER A 90 -5.41 -3.20 -30.00
N MET A 91 -5.81 -2.27 -29.13
CA MET A 91 -5.44 -2.29 -27.72
C MET A 91 -6.13 -3.45 -27.02
N LEU A 92 -5.35 -4.29 -26.32
CA LEU A 92 -5.90 -5.36 -25.50
C LEU A 92 -6.80 -4.77 -24.42
N PHE A 93 -7.84 -5.51 -24.02
CA PHE A 93 -8.74 -5.10 -22.94
C PHE A 93 -7.96 -4.73 -21.66
N SER A 94 -6.91 -5.49 -21.31
CA SER A 94 -6.06 -5.19 -20.16
C SER A 94 -5.35 -3.84 -20.25
N GLN A 95 -4.85 -3.48 -21.43
CA GLN A 95 -4.19 -2.20 -21.70
C GLN A 95 -5.19 -1.04 -21.57
N TYR A 96 -6.42 -1.22 -22.09
CA TYR A 96 -7.50 -0.24 -21.94
C TYR A 96 -7.87 0.02 -20.47
N ILE A 97 -7.99 -1.04 -19.66
CA ILE A 97 -8.30 -0.90 -18.23
C ILE A 97 -7.21 -0.12 -17.49
N LEU A 98 -5.94 -0.36 -17.80
CA LEU A 98 -4.83 0.38 -17.18
C LEU A 98 -4.83 1.85 -17.59
N TYR A 99 -5.06 2.16 -18.87
CA TYR A 99 -5.23 3.53 -19.35
C TYR A 99 -6.39 4.24 -18.66
N TRP A 100 -7.56 3.57 -18.56
CA TRP A 100 -8.74 4.11 -17.89
C TRP A 100 -8.49 4.37 -16.40
N LEU A 101 -7.82 3.46 -15.69
CA LEU A 101 -7.44 3.65 -14.29
C LEU A 101 -6.51 4.84 -14.08
N GLN A 102 -5.58 5.06 -15.02
CA GLN A 102 -4.64 6.17 -14.96
C GLN A 102 -5.32 7.52 -15.27
N ALA A 103 -6.21 7.55 -16.26
CA ALA A 103 -6.97 8.74 -16.64
C ALA A 103 -7.94 9.21 -15.54
N ASN A 104 -8.60 8.27 -14.85
CA ASN A 104 -9.55 8.61 -13.79
C ASN A 104 -8.88 8.79 -12.42
N ARG A 105 -7.58 8.53 -12.27
CA ARG A 105 -6.91 8.59 -10.96
C ARG A 105 -7.03 9.96 -10.28
N THR A 106 -7.18 11.03 -11.05
CA THR A 106 -7.34 12.42 -10.58
C THR A 106 -8.78 12.79 -10.24
N THR A 107 -9.79 12.07 -10.76
CA THR A 107 -11.20 12.40 -10.54
C THR A 107 -11.76 11.86 -9.23
N TRP A 108 -11.07 10.92 -8.58
CA TRP A 108 -11.54 10.26 -7.35
C TRP A 108 -11.21 10.99 -6.06
N GLU A 109 -10.38 12.04 -6.08
CA GLU A 109 -10.13 12.88 -4.90
C GLU A 109 -11.25 13.94 -4.71
N GLU A 110 -12.18 14.08 -5.66
CA GLU A 110 -13.23 15.11 -5.61
C GLU A 110 -14.62 14.59 -5.21
N THR A 111 -14.80 13.27 -5.09
CA THR A 111 -16.11 12.68 -4.80
C THR A 111 -16.53 12.74 -3.33
N ASP A 112 -15.60 12.96 -2.40
CA ASP A 112 -15.96 13.13 -0.98
C ASP A 112 -16.38 14.57 -0.63
N LEU A 113 -15.99 15.58 -1.42
CA LEU A 113 -16.35 16.98 -1.16
C LEU A 113 -17.50 17.49 -2.03
N ARG A 114 -17.68 17.00 -3.27
CA ARG A 114 -18.79 17.43 -4.13
C ARG A 114 -20.14 16.79 -3.78
N CYS A 115 -20.17 15.55 -3.30
CA CYS A 115 -21.42 14.87 -2.93
C CYS A 115 -22.11 15.50 -1.69
N LEU A 116 -21.33 16.07 -0.75
CA LEU A 116 -21.88 16.77 0.41
C LEU A 116 -22.41 18.17 0.09
N LEU A 117 -21.85 18.86 -0.92
CA LEU A 117 -22.31 20.18 -1.35
C LEU A 117 -23.56 20.15 -2.24
N TRP A 118 -23.80 19.08 -3.00
CA TRP A 118 -25.05 18.97 -3.79
C TRP A 118 -26.26 18.50 -2.96
N SER A 119 -26.06 17.73 -1.89
CA SER A 119 -27.15 17.36 -0.97
C SER A 119 -27.63 18.52 -0.08
N ASN A 120 -26.81 19.55 0.16
CA ASN A 120 -27.17 20.69 1.01
C ASN A 120 -27.73 21.91 0.23
N CYS A 121 -27.50 21.98 -1.08
CA CYS A 121 -28.01 23.11 -1.89
C CYS A 121 -29.50 22.96 -2.26
N THR A 122 -30.06 21.75 -2.21
CA THR A 122 -31.48 21.50 -2.52
C THR A 122 -32.42 21.64 -1.32
N ARG A 123 -31.91 22.00 -0.13
CA ARG A 123 -32.73 22.14 1.09
C ARG A 123 -32.91 23.59 1.57
N HIS A 124 -32.29 24.58 0.92
CA HIS A 124 -32.40 26.00 1.29
C HIS A 124 -33.16 26.90 0.30
N SER A 125 -33.76 26.33 -0.77
CA SER A 125 -34.69 27.06 -1.66
C SER A 125 -36.17 26.66 -1.48
N ALA A 126 -36.52 26.02 -0.37
CA ALA A 126 -37.90 25.62 -0.05
C ALA A 126 -38.40 26.12 1.31
N LEU A 127 -37.77 27.16 1.86
CA LEU A 127 -38.33 27.96 2.96
C LEU A 127 -38.27 29.42 2.52
N LEU A 128 -39.39 29.83 1.93
CA LEU A 128 -39.97 31.16 2.11
C LEU A 128 -39.94 31.55 3.60
#